data_AF-A0A350WY42-F1
#
_entry.id   AF-A0A350WY42-F1
#
_cell.length_a   1.000
_cell.length_b   1.000
_cell.length_c   1.000
_cell.angle_alpha   90.00
_cell.angle_beta   90.00
_cell.angle_gamma   90.00
#
_symmetry.space_group_name_H-M   'P 1'
#
loop_
_entity.id
_entity.type
_entity.pdbx_description
1 polymer ?
#
loop_
_entity_poly.entity_id
_entity_poly.type
_entity_poly.pdbx_seq_one_letter_code
_entity_poly.pdbx_strand_id
1 'polypeptide(L)'
;MKFNVKLVLLIATLLLSTSLIYSINLIHQTNQSEETLEKINEHVTLNLGSLNEKITSKEVEALVQLYMYQLPINERRLQENQLYPGPIETLLLKLINNKLTAYTKKYLNAKESVTDKIGYDPFHNYEIKTLRKLKDYLSEADYQSVITLYSADRIHDSVAREKLLDIFAKYPQINKEITVNYLIDYKPTTHNATYELNESLTLEDKAIMTPNISFISDDVQQLYDEIFNDIKRLLPKEYLQQLETVTFLINLEDAKVIDSDEALFNLIIDPIDYEMLTDKRPFYESILHQYFHFVTLSDTQLIESQNYDMSVYCEKDKVFMPQSYLNMFYQFFWKPIYDDRLINNLSFEFYIRHQPDFVGPYASTDPIEDLAETFAHFVLNETPEGATRAEEKIRYFYEFENWVEFRETFRGLINTN
;
A
#
# COMPACT_ATOMS: atom_id res chain seq x y z
N MET A 1 -20.87 5.83 -45.71
CA MET A 1 -21.22 6.10 -44.29
C MET A 1 -20.12 5.51 -43.42
N LYS A 2 -19.27 6.34 -42.80
CA LYS A 2 -18.34 5.86 -41.76
C LYS A 2 -19.16 5.60 -40.51
N PHE A 3 -19.41 4.32 -40.19
CA PHE A 3 -20.02 3.94 -38.93
C PHE A 3 -19.07 4.34 -37.79
N ASN A 4 -19.56 5.14 -36.86
CA ASN A 4 -18.77 5.64 -35.75
C ASN A 4 -18.59 4.48 -34.75
N VAL A 5 -17.46 3.77 -34.86
CA VAL A 5 -17.13 2.58 -34.05
C VAL A 5 -17.23 2.86 -32.54
N LYS A 6 -16.97 4.11 -32.11
CA LYS A 6 -17.19 4.56 -30.73
C LYS A 6 -18.66 4.55 -30.32
N LEU A 7 -19.58 4.92 -31.21
CA LEU A 7 -21.02 4.91 -30.95
C LEU A 7 -21.55 3.47 -30.86
N VAL A 8 -21.01 2.56 -31.67
CA VAL A 8 -21.38 1.13 -31.64
C VAL A 8 -20.86 0.45 -30.37
N LEU A 9 -19.63 0.76 -29.93
CA LEU A 9 -19.08 0.28 -28.65
C LEU A 9 -19.82 0.85 -27.43
N LEU A 10 -20.22 2.12 -27.47
CA LEU A 10 -21.01 2.77 -26.41
C LEU A 10 -22.42 2.17 -26.31
N ILE A 11 -23.06 1.89 -27.45
CA ILE A 11 -24.36 1.23 -27.52
C ILE A 11 -24.25 -0.24 -27.08
N ALA A 12 -23.17 -0.94 -27.43
CA ALA A 12 -22.93 -2.31 -26.98
C ALA A 12 -22.69 -2.40 -25.46
N THR A 13 -21.97 -1.45 -24.86
CA THR A 13 -21.78 -1.37 -23.40
C THR A 13 -23.06 -0.95 -22.66
N LEU A 14 -23.88 -0.06 -23.23
CA LEU A 14 -25.21 0.27 -22.67
C LEU A 14 -26.21 -0.90 -22.80
N LEU A 15 -26.17 -1.67 -23.89
CA LEU A 15 -27.06 -2.81 -24.11
C LEU A 15 -26.64 -4.04 -23.30
N LEU A 16 -25.34 -4.25 -23.08
CA LEU A 16 -24.84 -5.29 -22.17
C LEU A 16 -25.16 -4.99 -20.71
N SER A 17 -25.07 -3.72 -20.28
CA SER A 17 -25.44 -3.35 -18.90
C SER A 17 -26.94 -3.48 -18.66
N THR A 18 -27.79 -3.07 -19.60
CA THR A 18 -29.26 -3.18 -19.44
C THR A 18 -29.78 -4.60 -19.61
N SER A 19 -29.23 -5.40 -20.52
CA SER A 19 -29.64 -6.81 -20.69
C SER A 19 -29.14 -7.69 -19.56
N LEU A 20 -27.93 -7.46 -19.04
CA LEU A 20 -27.41 -8.17 -17.86
C LEU A 20 -28.26 -7.83 -16.62
N ILE A 21 -28.58 -6.55 -16.39
CA ILE A 21 -29.49 -6.14 -15.30
C ILE A 21 -30.88 -6.77 -15.47
N TYR A 22 -31.40 -6.88 -16.70
CA TYR A 22 -32.69 -7.52 -16.96
C TYR A 22 -32.66 -9.04 -16.78
N SER A 23 -31.58 -9.70 -17.20
CA SER A 23 -31.35 -11.14 -17.02
C SER A 23 -31.17 -11.50 -15.56
N ILE A 24 -30.50 -10.65 -14.77
CA ILE A 24 -30.32 -10.86 -13.34
C ILE A 24 -31.63 -10.53 -12.57
N ASN A 25 -32.39 -9.50 -12.98
CA ASN A 25 -33.72 -9.22 -12.42
C ASN A 25 -34.72 -10.38 -12.60
N LEU A 26 -34.61 -11.16 -13.70
CA LEU A 26 -35.47 -12.33 -13.93
C LEU A 26 -35.11 -13.52 -13.02
N ILE A 27 -33.87 -13.58 -12.53
CA ILE A 27 -33.38 -14.65 -11.64
C ILE A 27 -33.67 -14.31 -10.17
N HIS A 28 -33.96 -13.03 -9.83
CA HIS A 28 -34.01 -12.54 -8.45
C HIS A 28 -35.39 -12.05 -7.97
N GLN A 29 -36.50 -12.50 -8.58
CA GLN A 29 -37.84 -12.31 -8.03
C GLN A 29 -38.23 -13.45 -7.07
N THR A 30 -37.51 -13.58 -5.97
CA THR A 30 -37.94 -14.41 -4.83
C THR A 30 -37.46 -13.78 -3.53
N ASN A 31 -38.41 -13.22 -2.74
CA ASN A 31 -38.35 -12.94 -1.31
C ASN A 31 -36.97 -12.63 -0.70
N GLN A 32 -36.49 -11.40 -0.87
CA GLN A 32 -35.44 -10.89 0.02
C GLN A 32 -36.06 -10.49 1.36
N SER A 33 -35.43 -10.89 2.47
CA SER A 33 -35.85 -10.46 3.80
C SER A 33 -35.46 -9.00 4.03
N GLU A 34 -36.21 -8.32 4.90
CA GLU A 34 -35.90 -6.96 5.37
C GLU A 34 -34.47 -6.85 5.90
N GLU A 35 -34.01 -7.89 6.60
CA GLU A 35 -32.64 -8.03 7.13
C GLU A 35 -31.55 -8.00 6.02
N THR A 36 -31.80 -8.63 4.88
CA THR A 36 -30.84 -8.60 3.76
C THR A 36 -30.71 -7.20 3.18
N LEU A 37 -31.82 -6.48 3.04
CA LEU A 37 -31.80 -5.11 2.52
C LEU A 37 -31.13 -4.14 3.49
N GLU A 38 -31.32 -4.32 4.79
CA GLU A 38 -30.63 -3.57 5.84
C GLU A 38 -29.10 -3.70 5.73
N LYS A 39 -28.59 -4.94 5.63
CA LYS A 39 -27.15 -5.21 5.44
C LYS A 39 -26.59 -4.56 4.18
N ILE A 40 -27.34 -4.60 3.08
CA ILE A 40 -26.93 -3.97 1.82
C ILE A 40 -26.86 -2.44 1.99
N ASN A 41 -27.85 -1.83 2.64
CA ASN A 41 -27.86 -0.39 2.87
C ASN A 41 -26.74 0.06 3.81
N GLU A 42 -26.44 -0.72 4.85
CA GLU A 42 -25.29 -0.48 5.72
C GLU A 42 -23.98 -0.54 4.93
N HIS A 43 -23.79 -1.58 4.11
CA HIS A 43 -22.60 -1.72 3.26
C HIS A 43 -22.45 -0.57 2.26
N VAL A 44 -23.56 -0.14 1.64
CA VAL A 44 -23.58 1.04 0.75
C VAL A 44 -23.19 2.30 1.52
N THR A 45 -23.74 2.50 2.71
CA THR A 45 -23.46 3.67 3.55
C THR A 45 -21.98 3.75 3.91
N LEU A 46 -21.39 2.61 4.30
CA LEU A 46 -19.96 2.52 4.60
C LEU A 46 -19.11 2.88 3.38
N ASN A 47 -19.39 2.31 2.21
CA ASN A 47 -18.63 2.59 0.97
C ASN A 47 -18.85 4.00 0.39
N LEU A 48 -19.94 4.68 0.77
CA LEU A 48 -20.14 6.08 0.42
C LEU A 48 -19.21 7.01 1.22
N GLY A 49 -18.90 6.67 2.47
CA GLY A 49 -18.13 7.54 3.36
C GLY A 49 -18.72 8.95 3.40
N SER A 50 -17.89 9.95 3.10
CA SER A 50 -18.25 11.37 3.03
C SER A 50 -19.24 11.73 1.92
N LEU A 51 -19.52 10.84 0.97
CA LEU A 51 -20.61 11.00 0.00
C LEU A 51 -21.98 10.76 0.61
N ASN A 52 -22.04 10.10 1.76
CA ASN A 52 -23.30 9.87 2.45
C ASN A 52 -24.02 11.21 2.67
N GLU A 53 -25.33 11.22 2.46
CA GLU A 53 -26.19 12.42 2.50
C GLU A 53 -25.91 13.51 1.45
N LYS A 54 -24.87 13.38 0.60
CA LYS A 54 -24.55 14.36 -0.46
C LYS A 54 -25.05 13.95 -1.85
N ILE A 55 -25.20 12.65 -2.08
CA ILE A 55 -25.66 12.10 -3.37
C ILE A 55 -27.18 11.95 -3.42
N THR A 56 -27.74 11.85 -4.63
CA THR A 56 -29.21 11.72 -4.78
C THR A 56 -29.70 10.32 -4.40
N SER A 57 -30.95 10.19 -3.96
CA SER A 57 -31.57 8.89 -3.65
C SER A 57 -31.53 7.92 -4.83
N LYS A 58 -31.60 8.42 -6.07
CA LYS A 58 -31.47 7.61 -7.28
C LYS A 58 -30.05 7.06 -7.49
N GLU A 59 -29.03 7.81 -7.09
CA GLU A 59 -27.63 7.36 -7.14
C GLU A 59 -27.35 6.34 -6.04
N VAL A 60 -27.93 6.52 -4.84
CA VAL A 60 -27.92 5.51 -3.77
C VAL A 60 -28.60 4.23 -4.25
N GLU A 61 -29.81 4.32 -4.80
CA GLU A 61 -30.56 3.15 -5.31
C GLU A 61 -29.77 2.39 -6.39
N ALA A 62 -29.05 3.10 -7.25
CA ALA A 62 -28.20 2.48 -8.26
C ALA A 62 -27.01 1.70 -7.66
N LEU A 63 -26.46 2.14 -6.51
CA LEU A 63 -25.43 1.40 -5.78
C LEU A 63 -26.05 0.19 -5.07
N VAL A 64 -27.17 0.37 -4.38
CA VAL A 64 -27.92 -0.72 -3.72
C VAL A 64 -28.20 -1.85 -4.71
N GLN A 65 -28.70 -1.54 -5.91
CA GLN A 65 -28.95 -2.54 -6.95
C GLN A 65 -27.70 -3.30 -7.40
N LEU A 66 -26.53 -2.65 -7.45
CA LEU A 66 -25.28 -3.33 -7.79
C LEU A 66 -24.80 -4.24 -6.64
N TYR A 67 -24.87 -3.76 -5.40
CA TYR A 67 -24.48 -4.53 -4.21
C TYR A 67 -25.42 -5.71 -3.93
N MET A 68 -26.71 -5.61 -4.29
CA MET A 68 -27.64 -6.75 -4.27
C MET A 68 -27.12 -7.95 -5.07
N TYR A 69 -26.33 -7.71 -6.13
CA TYR A 69 -25.74 -8.76 -6.94
C TYR A 69 -24.29 -9.08 -6.55
N GLN A 70 -23.53 -8.07 -6.14
CA GLN A 70 -22.11 -8.25 -5.80
C GLN A 70 -21.93 -8.96 -4.46
N LEU A 71 -22.69 -8.61 -3.41
CA LEU A 71 -22.48 -9.16 -2.06
C LEU A 71 -22.72 -10.67 -1.97
N PRO A 72 -23.78 -11.28 -2.56
CA PRO A 72 -23.93 -12.73 -2.51
C PRO A 72 -22.82 -13.50 -3.24
N ILE A 73 -22.24 -12.91 -4.29
CA ILE A 73 -21.11 -13.52 -5.02
C ILE A 73 -19.84 -13.42 -4.16
N ASN A 74 -19.64 -12.27 -3.53
CA ASN A 74 -18.55 -12.02 -2.60
C ASN A 74 -18.58 -12.97 -1.40
N GLU A 75 -19.72 -13.09 -0.74
CA GLU A 75 -19.91 -14.00 0.39
C GLU A 75 -19.58 -15.45 0.02
N ARG A 76 -20.00 -15.89 -1.17
CA ARG A 76 -19.65 -17.23 -1.68
C ARG A 76 -18.14 -17.37 -1.88
N ARG A 77 -17.50 -16.38 -2.52
CA ARG A 77 -16.06 -16.36 -2.73
C ARG A 77 -15.30 -16.50 -1.39
N LEU A 78 -15.69 -15.71 -0.39
CA LEU A 78 -15.08 -15.75 0.94
C LEU A 78 -15.34 -17.11 1.63
N GLN A 79 -16.56 -17.66 1.53
CA GLN A 79 -16.87 -19.01 2.06
C GLN A 79 -16.09 -20.14 1.37
N GLU A 80 -15.74 -19.96 0.09
CA GLU A 80 -14.92 -20.87 -0.69
C GLU A 80 -13.41 -20.63 -0.52
N ASN A 81 -13.01 -19.74 0.40
CA ASN A 81 -11.63 -19.38 0.68
C ASN A 81 -10.85 -18.87 -0.54
N GLN A 82 -11.52 -18.11 -1.41
CA GLN A 82 -10.91 -17.54 -2.61
C GLN A 82 -10.45 -16.10 -2.37
N LEU A 83 -9.13 -15.89 -2.43
CA LEU A 83 -8.52 -14.57 -2.24
C LEU A 83 -8.98 -13.55 -3.30
N TYR A 84 -8.99 -13.94 -4.58
CA TYR A 84 -9.26 -13.02 -5.69
C TYR A 84 -10.69 -13.13 -6.22
N PRO A 85 -11.33 -11.99 -6.56
CA PRO A 85 -12.65 -11.99 -7.17
C PRO A 85 -12.67 -12.68 -8.54
N GLY A 86 -13.71 -13.48 -8.77
CA GLY A 86 -13.95 -14.09 -10.08
C GLY A 86 -14.31 -13.06 -11.16
N PRO A 87 -14.43 -13.44 -12.45
CA PRO A 87 -14.67 -12.50 -13.53
C PRO A 87 -15.96 -11.66 -13.40
N ILE A 88 -17.05 -12.29 -12.92
CA ILE A 88 -18.35 -11.62 -12.74
C ILE A 88 -18.29 -10.62 -11.58
N GLU A 89 -17.73 -11.04 -10.44
CA GLU A 89 -17.56 -10.17 -9.28
C GLU A 89 -16.65 -8.99 -9.60
N THR A 90 -15.53 -9.23 -10.29
CA THR A 90 -14.61 -8.19 -10.76
C THR A 90 -15.33 -7.16 -11.63
N LEU A 91 -16.22 -7.59 -12.53
CA LEU A 91 -17.01 -6.68 -13.36
C LEU A 91 -17.95 -5.81 -12.51
N LEU A 92 -18.64 -6.41 -11.55
CA LEU A 92 -19.55 -5.70 -10.64
C LEU A 92 -18.81 -4.69 -9.78
N LEU A 93 -17.69 -5.09 -9.15
CA LEU A 93 -16.85 -4.21 -8.35
C LEU A 93 -16.30 -3.04 -9.19
N LYS A 94 -15.87 -3.27 -10.44
CA LYS A 94 -15.46 -2.18 -11.35
C LYS A 94 -16.60 -1.21 -11.65
N LEU A 95 -17.83 -1.70 -11.86
CA LEU A 95 -19.00 -0.84 -12.08
C LEU A 95 -19.32 0.00 -10.84
N ILE A 96 -19.23 -0.59 -9.65
CA ILE A 96 -19.43 0.09 -8.36
C ILE A 96 -18.34 1.16 -8.16
N ASN A 97 -17.06 0.79 -8.26
CA ASN A 97 -15.93 1.70 -8.08
C ASN A 97 -15.98 2.89 -9.06
N ASN A 98 -16.35 2.65 -10.33
CA ASN A 98 -16.55 3.72 -11.32
C ASN A 98 -17.65 4.70 -10.92
N LYS A 99 -18.76 4.20 -10.34
CA LYS A 99 -19.85 5.07 -9.84
C LYS A 99 -19.39 5.87 -8.62
N LEU A 100 -18.78 5.22 -7.63
CA LEU A 100 -18.26 5.89 -6.43
C LEU A 100 -17.24 6.97 -6.80
N THR A 101 -16.34 6.69 -7.75
CA THR A 101 -15.38 7.66 -8.28
C THR A 101 -16.08 8.84 -8.96
N ALA A 102 -17.06 8.58 -9.82
CA ALA A 102 -17.83 9.62 -10.50
C ALA A 102 -18.60 10.50 -9.50
N TYR A 103 -19.20 9.91 -8.46
CA TYR A 103 -19.89 10.63 -7.39
C TYR A 103 -18.91 11.45 -6.56
N THR A 104 -17.74 10.91 -6.24
CA THR A 104 -16.66 11.62 -5.53
C THR A 104 -16.26 12.89 -6.29
N LYS A 105 -15.94 12.77 -7.58
CA LYS A 105 -15.60 13.93 -8.44
C LYS A 105 -16.73 14.96 -8.50
N LYS A 106 -17.97 14.49 -8.61
CA LYS A 106 -19.16 15.34 -8.74
C LYS A 106 -19.51 16.10 -7.45
N TYR A 107 -19.42 15.47 -6.29
CA TYR A 107 -20.01 15.98 -5.05
C TYR A 107 -19.00 16.46 -4.01
N LEU A 108 -17.78 15.91 -4.02
CA LEU A 108 -16.73 16.30 -3.07
C LEU A 108 -15.73 17.29 -3.67
N ASN A 109 -16.03 17.82 -4.87
CA ASN A 109 -15.12 18.68 -5.63
C ASN A 109 -13.70 18.11 -5.68
N ALA A 110 -13.58 16.78 -5.80
CA ALA A 110 -12.33 16.17 -6.19
C ALA A 110 -12.02 16.68 -7.60
N LYS A 111 -11.30 17.80 -7.68
CA LYS A 111 -10.64 18.25 -8.91
C LYS A 111 -9.92 17.04 -9.46
N GLU A 112 -9.95 16.86 -10.78
CA GLU A 112 -9.19 15.82 -11.48
C GLU A 112 -7.90 15.58 -10.72
N SER A 113 -7.77 14.36 -10.19
CA SER A 113 -6.64 14.01 -9.34
C SER A 113 -5.38 14.32 -10.12
N VAL A 114 -4.29 14.53 -9.39
CA VAL A 114 -2.96 14.68 -10.01
C VAL A 114 -2.68 13.54 -11.00
N THR A 115 -3.39 12.41 -10.93
CA THR A 115 -3.41 11.32 -11.94
C THR A 115 -3.66 11.77 -13.39
N ASP A 116 -4.52 12.77 -13.66
CA ASP A 116 -4.71 13.33 -15.02
C ASP A 116 -3.58 14.30 -15.42
N LYS A 117 -2.72 14.70 -14.46
CA LYS A 117 -1.49 15.47 -14.67
C LYS A 117 -0.20 14.64 -14.56
N ILE A 118 -0.27 13.33 -14.32
CA ILE A 118 0.87 12.41 -14.52
C ILE A 118 1.00 12.03 -16.01
N GLY A 119 0.63 12.97 -16.89
CA GLY A 119 1.17 13.09 -18.25
C GLY A 119 2.36 14.05 -18.31
N TYR A 120 2.97 14.38 -17.18
CA TYR A 120 4.22 15.13 -17.12
C TYR A 120 5.35 14.17 -16.72
N ASP A 121 6.11 13.74 -17.73
CA ASP A 121 7.33 12.97 -17.58
C ASP A 121 8.56 13.90 -17.72
N PRO A 122 9.09 14.44 -16.61
CA PRO A 122 10.44 14.97 -16.54
C PRO A 122 11.45 13.90 -16.08
N PHE A 123 11.03 12.64 -15.89
CA PHE A 123 11.74 11.60 -15.13
C PHE A 123 12.29 10.42 -15.97
N HIS A 124 11.98 10.36 -17.27
CA HIS A 124 12.56 9.44 -18.28
C HIS A 124 14.11 9.43 -18.27
N ASN A 125 14.73 10.47 -17.71
CA ASN A 125 16.18 10.60 -17.64
C ASN A 125 16.86 9.71 -16.59
N TYR A 126 16.18 9.30 -15.51
CA TYR A 126 16.78 8.50 -14.43
C TYR A 126 16.86 7.01 -14.77
N GLU A 127 15.79 6.44 -15.31
CA GLU A 127 15.75 5.04 -15.75
C GLU A 127 16.78 4.79 -16.87
N ILE A 128 16.86 5.71 -17.84
CA ILE A 128 17.86 5.70 -18.90
C ILE A 128 19.28 5.80 -18.33
N LYS A 129 19.50 6.53 -17.23
CA LYS A 129 20.80 6.63 -16.56
C LYS A 129 21.17 5.32 -15.86
N THR A 130 20.23 4.71 -15.13
CA THR A 130 20.41 3.39 -14.50
C THR A 130 20.72 2.32 -15.55
N LEU A 131 19.93 2.24 -16.63
CA LEU A 131 20.19 1.32 -17.75
C LEU A 131 21.56 1.55 -18.36
N ARG A 132 21.94 2.79 -18.69
CA ARG A 132 23.27 3.08 -19.26
C ARG A 132 24.42 2.61 -18.38
N LYS A 133 24.29 2.73 -17.05
CA LYS A 133 25.32 2.31 -16.10
C LYS A 133 25.37 0.80 -15.91
N LEU A 134 24.24 0.10 -15.96
CA LEU A 134 24.21 -1.36 -15.87
C LEU A 134 25.08 -2.03 -16.96
N LYS A 135 25.28 -1.36 -18.09
CA LYS A 135 26.22 -1.81 -19.12
C LYS A 135 27.64 -2.04 -18.60
N ASP A 136 28.07 -1.29 -17.59
CA ASP A 136 29.43 -1.40 -17.04
C ASP A 136 29.56 -2.58 -16.07
N TYR A 137 28.45 -3.16 -15.61
CA TYR A 137 28.42 -4.23 -14.61
C TYR A 137 27.93 -5.58 -15.15
N LEU A 138 27.12 -5.57 -16.22
CA LEU A 138 26.51 -6.76 -16.79
C LEU A 138 27.30 -7.29 -18.00
N SER A 139 27.18 -8.59 -18.27
CA SER A 139 27.58 -9.15 -19.56
C SER A 139 26.74 -8.54 -20.68
N GLU A 140 27.30 -8.43 -21.90
CA GLU A 140 26.56 -7.87 -23.04
C GLU A 140 25.24 -8.63 -23.30
N ALA A 141 25.21 -9.95 -23.12
CA ALA A 141 24.00 -10.75 -23.29
C ALA A 141 22.92 -10.45 -22.23
N ASP A 142 23.32 -10.33 -20.96
CA ASP A 142 22.40 -10.00 -19.88
C ASP A 142 21.93 -8.54 -19.98
N TYR A 143 22.81 -7.61 -20.36
CA TYR A 143 22.44 -6.22 -20.61
C TYR A 143 21.39 -6.08 -21.71
N GLN A 144 21.55 -6.79 -22.83
CA GLN A 144 20.53 -6.81 -23.88
C GLN A 144 19.22 -7.46 -23.42
N SER A 145 19.28 -8.44 -22.52
CA SER A 145 18.11 -9.06 -21.92
C SER A 145 17.36 -8.10 -21.00
N VAL A 146 18.08 -7.34 -20.16
CA VAL A 146 17.52 -6.26 -19.33
C VAL A 146 16.85 -5.19 -20.20
N ILE A 147 17.53 -4.72 -21.24
CA ILE A 147 16.97 -3.75 -22.18
C ILE A 147 15.69 -4.28 -22.84
N THR A 148 15.66 -5.55 -23.23
CA THR A 148 14.48 -6.18 -23.85
C THR A 148 13.31 -6.33 -22.88
N LEU A 149 13.58 -6.71 -21.64
CA LEU A 149 12.57 -6.84 -20.58
C LEU A 149 12.00 -5.47 -20.19
N TYR A 150 12.85 -4.44 -20.21
CA TYR A 150 12.49 -3.05 -19.96
C TYR A 150 11.70 -2.43 -21.14
N SER A 151 12.05 -2.71 -22.39
CA SER A 151 11.55 -2.01 -23.58
C SER A 151 10.20 -2.52 -24.12
N ALA A 152 9.25 -2.86 -23.26
CA ALA A 152 7.88 -3.16 -23.64
C ALA A 152 6.98 -2.66 -22.50
N ASP A 153 5.66 -2.49 -22.73
CA ASP A 153 4.63 -2.25 -21.68
C ASP A 153 4.54 -3.38 -20.60
N ARG A 154 5.65 -4.08 -20.32
CA ARG A 154 5.85 -5.19 -19.38
C ARG A 154 6.55 -4.77 -18.10
N ILE A 155 6.78 -3.47 -17.90
CA ILE A 155 7.40 -2.92 -16.68
C ILE A 155 6.66 -3.44 -15.44
N HIS A 156 5.33 -3.62 -15.51
CA HIS A 156 4.52 -4.17 -14.40
C HIS A 156 4.16 -5.66 -14.54
N ASP A 157 4.79 -6.38 -15.47
CA ASP A 157 4.60 -7.82 -15.62
C ASP A 157 5.42 -8.55 -14.54
N SER A 158 4.73 -9.24 -13.61
CA SER A 158 5.36 -10.11 -12.60
C SER A 158 6.40 -11.07 -13.20
N VAL A 159 6.20 -11.53 -14.44
CA VAL A 159 7.13 -12.41 -15.15
C VAL A 159 8.40 -11.66 -15.61
N ALA A 160 8.28 -10.37 -15.93
CA ALA A 160 9.44 -9.54 -16.23
C ALA A 160 10.25 -9.24 -14.96
N ARG A 161 9.57 -8.99 -13.83
CA ARG A 161 10.20 -8.82 -12.51
C ARG A 161 11.06 -10.01 -12.14
N GLU A 162 10.49 -11.22 -12.15
CA GLU A 162 11.22 -12.46 -11.82
C GLU A 162 12.46 -12.66 -12.70
N LYS A 163 12.33 -12.42 -14.01
CA LYS A 163 13.46 -12.56 -14.95
C LYS A 163 14.56 -11.54 -14.71
N LEU A 164 14.19 -10.31 -14.34
CA LEU A 164 15.17 -9.29 -14.00
C LEU A 164 15.90 -9.67 -12.69
N LEU A 165 15.18 -10.20 -11.70
CA LEU A 165 15.79 -10.73 -10.48
C LEU A 165 16.78 -11.86 -10.77
N ASP A 166 16.41 -12.82 -11.62
CA ASP A 166 17.29 -13.91 -12.03
C ASP A 166 18.56 -13.43 -12.74
N ILE A 167 18.44 -12.36 -13.54
CA ILE A 167 19.60 -11.75 -14.19
C ILE A 167 20.52 -11.10 -13.16
N PHE A 168 19.98 -10.27 -12.28
CA PHE A 168 20.78 -9.52 -11.31
C PHE A 168 21.36 -10.40 -10.20
N ALA A 169 20.72 -11.52 -9.85
CA ALA A 169 21.26 -12.50 -8.91
C ALA A 169 22.63 -13.07 -9.33
N LYS A 170 23.01 -12.98 -10.60
CA LYS A 170 24.33 -13.39 -11.11
C LYS A 170 25.46 -12.42 -10.74
N TYR A 171 25.13 -11.23 -10.26
CA TYR A 171 26.06 -10.11 -10.06
C TYR A 171 26.04 -9.68 -8.59
N PRO A 172 26.86 -10.30 -7.71
CA PRO A 172 26.84 -10.06 -6.26
C PRO A 172 27.08 -8.60 -5.85
N GLN A 173 27.73 -7.80 -6.71
CA GLN A 173 27.94 -6.38 -6.50
C GLN A 173 26.71 -5.51 -6.79
N ILE A 174 25.62 -6.09 -7.29
CA ILE A 174 24.35 -5.44 -7.56
C ILE A 174 23.31 -6.00 -6.59
N ASN A 175 22.66 -5.13 -5.81
CA ASN A 175 21.44 -5.54 -5.11
C ASN A 175 20.32 -5.75 -6.14
N LYS A 176 19.96 -7.01 -6.37
CA LYS A 176 18.98 -7.42 -7.38
C LYS A 176 17.62 -6.76 -7.16
N GLU A 177 17.10 -6.76 -5.94
CA GLU A 177 15.74 -6.29 -5.64
C GLU A 177 15.66 -4.78 -5.84
N ILE A 178 16.61 -4.03 -5.27
CA ILE A 178 16.67 -2.58 -5.43
C ILE A 178 16.79 -2.22 -6.91
N THR A 179 17.64 -2.92 -7.66
CA THR A 179 17.86 -2.65 -9.09
C THR A 179 16.62 -2.97 -9.93
N VAL A 180 15.87 -4.02 -9.58
CA VAL A 180 14.59 -4.34 -10.23
C VAL A 180 13.55 -3.27 -9.92
N ASN A 181 13.41 -2.87 -8.65
CA ASN A 181 12.47 -1.83 -8.25
C ASN A 181 12.79 -0.50 -8.96
N TYR A 182 14.07 -0.17 -9.16
CA TYR A 182 14.49 0.98 -9.98
C TYR A 182 14.05 0.96 -11.43
N LEU A 183 13.94 -0.23 -12.00
CA LEU A 183 13.60 -0.41 -13.41
C LEU A 183 12.09 -0.57 -13.61
N ILE A 184 11.35 -0.91 -12.55
CA ILE A 184 9.94 -1.30 -12.60
C ILE A 184 9.03 -0.27 -11.91
N ASP A 185 9.43 0.22 -10.75
CA ASP A 185 8.61 1.12 -9.95
C ASP A 185 8.92 2.56 -10.34
N TYR A 186 7.87 3.26 -10.77
CA TYR A 186 7.87 4.56 -11.45
C TYR A 186 8.38 5.75 -10.59
N LYS A 187 9.25 5.54 -9.60
CA LYS A 187 9.65 6.58 -8.65
C LYS A 187 11.16 6.63 -8.43
N PRO A 188 11.80 7.79 -8.67
CA PRO A 188 13.23 7.98 -8.49
C PRO A 188 13.56 8.15 -6.99
N THR A 189 13.37 7.13 -6.17
CA THR A 189 14.03 7.08 -4.86
C THR A 189 15.52 6.94 -5.13
N THR A 190 16.40 7.78 -4.60
CA THR A 190 17.86 7.63 -4.78
C THR A 190 18.43 6.78 -3.65
N HIS A 191 18.84 5.57 -3.97
CA HIS A 191 19.30 4.57 -3.04
C HIS A 191 20.72 4.90 -2.73
N ASN A 192 20.94 5.35 -1.50
CA ASN A 192 22.23 5.83 -1.06
C ASN A 192 23.15 4.72 -0.61
N ALA A 193 22.65 3.83 0.23
CA ALA A 193 23.44 2.78 0.85
C ALA A 193 22.54 1.70 1.45
N THR A 194 22.97 0.43 1.38
CA THR A 194 22.45 -0.64 2.23
C THR A 194 23.57 -1.15 3.11
N TYR A 195 23.36 -1.23 4.41
CA TYR A 195 24.31 -1.79 5.37
C TYR A 195 23.80 -3.13 5.87
N GLU A 196 24.68 -4.11 6.01
CA GLU A 196 24.45 -5.26 6.89
C GLU A 196 24.76 -4.85 8.34
N LEU A 197 24.04 -5.45 9.29
CA LEU A 197 24.27 -5.22 10.71
C LEU A 197 25.13 -6.33 11.31
N ASN A 198 26.16 -5.95 12.05
CA ASN A 198 26.94 -6.90 12.84
C ASN A 198 26.28 -7.23 14.19
N GLU A 199 26.81 -8.22 14.90
CA GLU A 199 26.32 -8.63 16.23
C GLU A 199 26.30 -7.48 17.28
N SER A 200 27.06 -6.41 17.06
CA SER A 200 27.13 -5.23 17.92
C SER A 200 26.15 -4.13 17.54
N LEU A 201 25.28 -4.35 16.53
CA LEU A 201 24.38 -3.35 15.97
C LEU A 201 25.13 -2.07 15.55
N THR A 202 26.16 -2.26 14.72
CA THR A 202 26.79 -1.16 13.99
C THR A 202 26.70 -1.42 12.49
N LEU A 203 26.61 -0.34 11.72
CA LEU A 203 26.64 -0.39 10.27
C LEU A 203 28.02 -0.92 9.83
N GLU A 204 28.08 -1.98 9.02
CA GLU A 204 29.37 -2.48 8.50
C GLU A 204 29.91 -1.63 7.33
N ASP A 205 31.23 -1.37 7.31
CA ASP A 205 31.92 -0.46 6.37
C ASP A 205 31.68 -0.70 4.87
N LYS A 206 31.09 -1.84 4.47
CA LYS A 206 30.83 -2.19 3.06
C LYS A 206 29.36 -2.05 2.75
N ALA A 207 28.87 -0.81 2.69
CA ALA A 207 27.56 -0.56 2.13
C ALA A 207 27.44 -1.23 0.74
N ILE A 208 26.39 -2.02 0.52
CA ILE A 208 26.10 -2.62 -0.78
C ILE A 208 25.79 -1.46 -1.72
N MET A 209 26.72 -1.20 -2.64
CA MET A 209 26.63 -0.07 -3.57
C MET A 209 25.56 -0.34 -4.63
N THR A 210 24.74 0.66 -4.93
CA THR A 210 23.91 0.64 -6.14
C THR A 210 24.66 1.26 -7.31
N PRO A 211 24.30 0.91 -8.56
CA PRO A 211 24.95 1.44 -9.76
C PRO A 211 24.95 2.97 -9.84
N ASN A 212 24.09 3.64 -9.08
CA ASN A 212 23.91 5.08 -9.18
C ASN A 212 24.86 5.93 -8.32
N ILE A 213 25.62 5.34 -7.39
CA ILE A 213 26.41 6.12 -6.41
C ILE A 213 27.89 5.73 -6.38
N SER A 214 28.72 6.76 -6.51
CA SER A 214 30.13 6.77 -6.14
C SER A 214 30.28 6.82 -4.62
N PHE A 215 31.33 6.19 -4.06
CA PHE A 215 31.81 6.29 -2.67
C PHE A 215 31.03 7.25 -1.75
N ILE A 216 30.42 6.71 -0.70
CA ILE A 216 29.85 7.48 0.41
C ILE A 216 30.99 8.30 1.04
N SER A 217 30.83 9.62 1.14
CA SER A 217 31.84 10.47 1.80
C SER A 217 31.80 10.28 3.32
N ASP A 218 32.92 10.53 3.99
CA ASP A 218 33.04 10.42 5.46
C ASP A 218 31.93 11.22 6.19
N ASP A 219 31.58 12.41 5.71
CA ASP A 219 30.51 13.23 6.28
C ASP A 219 29.12 12.56 6.19
N VAL A 220 28.84 11.85 5.09
CA VAL A 220 27.57 11.14 4.89
C VAL A 220 27.54 9.86 5.72
N GLN A 221 28.68 9.17 5.83
CA GLN A 221 28.80 8.01 6.72
C GLN A 221 28.58 8.42 8.18
N GLN A 222 29.17 9.53 8.62
CA GLN A 222 28.96 10.06 9.98
C GLN A 222 27.48 10.37 10.23
N LEU A 223 26.79 11.00 9.27
CA LEU A 223 25.35 11.25 9.36
C LEU A 223 24.55 9.95 9.53
N TYR A 224 24.86 8.90 8.77
CA TYR A 224 24.16 7.62 8.88
C TYR A 224 24.41 6.92 10.22
N ASP A 225 25.64 6.99 10.73
CA ASP A 225 25.97 6.50 12.07
C ASP A 225 25.20 7.27 13.15
N GLU A 226 25.08 8.60 13.02
CA GLU A 226 24.29 9.43 13.93
C GLU A 226 22.81 9.05 13.90
N ILE A 227 22.21 8.94 12.71
CA ILE A 227 20.82 8.50 12.52
C ILE A 227 20.61 7.13 13.18
N PHE A 228 21.47 6.16 12.87
CA PHE A 228 21.31 4.81 13.38
C PHE A 228 21.53 4.72 14.89
N ASN A 229 22.42 5.53 15.47
CA ASN A 229 22.56 5.63 16.91
C ASN A 229 21.29 6.18 17.58
N ASP A 230 20.61 7.13 16.95
CA ASP A 230 19.30 7.62 17.43
C ASP A 230 18.24 6.51 17.34
N ILE A 231 18.19 5.74 16.24
CA ILE A 231 17.28 4.60 16.10
C ILE A 231 17.52 3.55 17.19
N LYS A 232 18.79 3.21 17.46
CA LYS A 232 19.17 2.27 18.53
C LYS A 232 18.71 2.71 19.91
N ARG A 233 18.66 4.01 20.15
CA ARG A 233 18.18 4.59 21.39
C ARG A 233 16.65 4.55 21.48
N LEU A 234 15.97 4.74 20.35
CA LEU A 234 14.51 4.90 20.28
C LEU A 234 13.75 3.56 20.22
N LEU A 235 14.32 2.54 19.58
CA LEU A 235 13.62 1.27 19.33
C LEU A 235 14.12 0.13 20.23
N PRO A 236 13.26 -0.89 20.48
CA PRO A 236 13.63 -2.05 21.28
C PRO A 236 14.79 -2.82 20.66
N LYS A 237 15.68 -3.35 21.50
CA LYS A 237 16.86 -4.09 21.04
C LYS A 237 16.48 -5.35 20.25
N GLU A 238 15.40 -6.01 20.66
CA GLU A 238 14.91 -7.24 20.06
C GLU A 238 14.48 -7.05 18.60
N TYR A 239 13.98 -5.85 18.25
CA TYR A 239 13.72 -5.48 16.87
C TYR A 239 15.01 -5.35 16.08
N LEU A 240 15.95 -4.56 16.61
CA LEU A 240 17.22 -4.25 15.94
C LEU A 240 18.07 -5.50 15.70
N GLN A 241 17.96 -6.51 16.57
CA GLN A 241 18.66 -7.79 16.41
C GLN A 241 18.09 -8.70 15.33
N GLN A 242 16.87 -8.43 14.87
CA GLN A 242 16.23 -9.18 13.79
C GLN A 242 16.43 -8.50 12.43
N LEU A 243 16.83 -7.23 12.40
CA LEU A 243 17.19 -6.55 11.16
C LEU A 243 18.40 -7.23 10.51
N GLU A 244 18.26 -7.62 9.25
CA GLU A 244 19.35 -8.08 8.40
C GLU A 244 20.07 -6.90 7.77
N THR A 245 19.32 -5.89 7.34
CA THR A 245 19.87 -4.72 6.64
C THR A 245 19.24 -3.40 7.07
N VAL A 246 20.00 -2.31 6.84
CA VAL A 246 19.54 -0.93 6.98
C VAL A 246 19.81 -0.19 5.67
N THR A 247 18.76 0.35 5.06
CA THR A 247 18.79 0.98 3.76
C THR A 247 18.49 2.47 3.85
N PHE A 248 19.39 3.31 3.35
CA PHE A 248 19.17 4.76 3.23
C PHE A 248 18.74 5.12 1.80
N LEU A 249 17.58 5.76 1.65
CA LEU A 249 17.02 6.22 0.37
C LEU A 249 16.72 7.73 0.45
N ILE A 250 17.20 8.55 -0.49
CA ILE A 250 16.88 9.98 -0.60
C ILE A 250 15.71 10.21 -1.57
N ASN A 251 14.82 11.15 -1.24
CA ASN A 251 13.64 11.55 -2.01
C ASN A 251 12.51 10.50 -2.01
N LEU A 252 12.12 10.05 -0.82
CA LEU A 252 10.87 9.30 -0.62
C LEU A 252 9.65 10.23 -0.74
N GLU A 253 9.48 10.95 -1.87
CA GLU A 253 8.21 11.61 -2.16
C GLU A 253 7.14 10.53 -2.43
N ASP A 254 6.40 10.19 -1.37
CA ASP A 254 5.29 9.22 -1.34
C ASP A 254 5.72 7.78 -1.68
N ALA A 255 6.73 7.25 -1.02
CA ALA A 255 7.11 5.85 -1.18
C ALA A 255 6.07 4.94 -0.51
N LYS A 256 5.09 4.49 -1.31
CA LYS A 256 4.52 3.15 -1.15
C LYS A 256 5.67 2.19 -0.90
N VAL A 257 5.51 1.41 0.18
CA VAL A 257 6.36 0.28 0.53
C VAL A 257 6.95 -0.34 -0.73
N ILE A 258 8.27 -0.45 -0.71
CA ILE A 258 8.96 -1.42 -1.54
C ILE A 258 8.32 -2.75 -1.16
N ASP A 259 7.38 -3.20 -1.99
CA ASP A 259 6.74 -4.51 -1.86
C ASP A 259 7.82 -5.54 -2.19
N SER A 260 8.69 -5.77 -1.22
CA SER A 260 9.48 -6.97 -1.14
C SER A 260 8.93 -7.76 0.03
N ASP A 261 8.68 -9.04 -0.22
CA ASP A 261 8.53 -10.05 0.82
C ASP A 261 9.73 -10.06 1.81
N GLU A 262 10.81 -9.32 1.49
CA GLU A 262 12.02 -9.09 2.30
C GLU A 262 11.95 -7.83 3.22
N ALA A 263 10.89 -7.02 3.17
CA ALA A 263 10.73 -5.81 4.00
C ALA A 263 10.74 -6.10 5.52
N LEU A 264 10.51 -7.36 5.89
CA LEU A 264 10.51 -7.83 7.27
C LEU A 264 11.85 -7.69 7.99
N PHE A 265 12.96 -7.63 7.27
CA PHE A 265 14.30 -7.57 7.86
C PHE A 265 15.17 -6.41 7.35
N ASN A 266 14.57 -5.47 6.60
CA ASN A 266 15.26 -4.29 6.09
C ASN A 266 14.62 -3.01 6.63
N LEU A 267 15.38 -2.20 7.36
CA LEU A 267 14.93 -0.89 7.81
C LEU A 267 15.25 0.18 6.76
N ILE A 268 14.22 0.76 6.17
CA ILE A 268 14.35 1.82 5.16
C ILE A 268 14.25 3.20 5.83
N ILE A 269 15.20 4.09 5.53
CA ILE A 269 15.33 5.42 6.14
C ILE A 269 15.52 6.47 5.04
N ASP A 270 14.79 7.59 5.11
CA ASP A 270 15.13 8.80 4.36
C ASP A 270 16.00 9.75 5.21
N PRO A 271 17.28 9.95 4.87
CA PRO A 271 18.13 10.91 5.57
C PRO A 271 17.58 12.35 5.57
N ILE A 272 16.75 12.73 4.57
CA ILE A 272 16.14 14.06 4.51
C ILE A 272 15.23 14.32 5.71
N ASP A 273 14.51 13.30 6.17
CA ASP A 273 13.63 13.40 7.35
C ASP A 273 14.43 13.75 8.63
N TYR A 274 15.74 13.48 8.63
CA TYR A 274 16.64 13.75 9.75
C TYR A 274 17.43 15.05 9.58
N GLU A 275 17.97 15.32 8.39
CA GLU A 275 18.93 16.42 8.14
C GLU A 275 18.24 17.77 7.89
N MET A 276 17.08 17.79 7.23
CA MET A 276 16.46 19.03 6.77
C MET A 276 15.50 19.69 7.76
N LEU A 277 15.24 19.06 8.90
CA LEU A 277 14.17 19.50 9.79
C LEU A 277 14.69 19.96 11.14
N THR A 278 14.37 21.22 11.47
CA THR A 278 14.45 21.73 12.85
C THR A 278 13.53 20.95 13.81
N ASP A 279 12.59 20.18 13.27
CA ASP A 279 11.67 19.29 13.98
C ASP A 279 11.90 17.83 13.54
N LYS A 280 12.42 16.98 14.43
CA LYS A 280 12.70 15.55 14.15
C LYS A 280 11.43 14.70 14.00
N ARG A 281 10.24 15.28 14.08
CA ARG A 281 8.97 14.55 14.06
C ARG A 281 8.76 13.67 12.83
N PRO A 282 8.97 14.12 11.57
CA PRO A 282 8.82 13.25 10.40
C PRO A 282 9.74 12.03 10.43
N PHE A 283 10.98 12.20 10.91
CA PHE A 283 11.88 11.06 11.16
C PHE A 283 11.28 10.07 12.18
N TYR A 284 10.69 10.56 13.27
CA TYR A 284 10.02 9.68 14.24
C TYR A 284 8.80 8.97 13.64
N GLU A 285 8.00 9.66 12.82
CA GLU A 285 6.86 9.08 12.10
C GLU A 285 7.33 7.92 11.20
N SER A 286 8.35 8.16 10.36
CA SER A 286 8.93 7.15 9.47
C SER A 286 9.48 5.93 10.24
N ILE A 287 10.23 6.14 11.33
CA ILE A 287 10.80 5.03 12.10
C ILE A 287 9.75 4.21 12.83
N LEU A 288 8.72 4.84 13.41
CA LEU A 288 7.62 4.16 14.07
C LEU A 288 6.78 3.34 13.09
N HIS A 289 6.55 3.90 11.89
CA HIS A 289 5.88 3.23 10.79
C HIS A 289 6.62 1.93 10.40
N GLN A 290 7.92 2.01 10.11
CA GLN A 290 8.73 0.84 9.74
C GLN A 290 8.83 -0.18 10.87
N TYR A 291 8.95 0.27 12.12
CA TYR A 291 8.93 -0.61 13.28
C TYR A 291 7.62 -1.41 13.38
N PHE A 292 6.48 -0.79 13.06
CA PHE A 292 5.21 -1.48 13.18
C PHE A 292 4.94 -2.47 12.04
N HIS A 293 5.46 -2.22 10.83
CA HIS A 293 5.52 -3.24 9.78
C HIS A 293 6.21 -4.51 10.27
N PHE A 294 7.40 -4.37 10.85
CA PHE A 294 8.13 -5.50 11.42
C PHE A 294 7.31 -6.28 12.47
N VAL A 295 6.67 -5.57 13.40
CA VAL A 295 5.86 -6.20 14.45
C VAL A 295 4.71 -6.99 13.83
N THR A 296 3.97 -6.36 12.93
CA THR A 296 2.66 -6.83 12.43
C THR A 296 2.77 -7.87 11.31
N LEU A 297 3.93 -7.95 10.66
CA LEU A 297 4.20 -8.90 9.59
C LEU A 297 5.09 -10.08 10.03
N SER A 298 5.53 -10.12 11.30
CA SER A 298 6.37 -11.21 11.84
C SER A 298 5.70 -12.60 11.80
N ASP A 299 6.50 -13.65 11.98
CA ASP A 299 6.06 -15.06 12.02
C ASP A 299 5.08 -15.39 13.17
N THR A 300 4.99 -14.50 14.17
CA THR A 300 3.97 -14.58 15.22
C THR A 300 2.60 -14.07 14.79
N GLN A 301 2.54 -13.27 13.72
CA GLN A 301 1.34 -12.58 13.23
C GLN A 301 0.74 -13.22 11.99
N LEU A 302 1.53 -13.92 11.19
CA LEU A 302 1.07 -14.59 9.97
C LEU A 302 1.80 -15.91 9.73
N ILE A 303 1.24 -16.71 8.84
CA ILE A 303 1.94 -17.83 8.20
C ILE A 303 2.04 -17.56 6.69
N GLU A 304 3.15 -17.97 6.11
CA GLU A 304 3.30 -18.01 4.66
C GLU A 304 2.53 -19.22 4.10
N SER A 305 1.47 -18.97 3.33
CA SER A 305 0.63 -20.02 2.77
C SER A 305 -0.23 -19.55 1.60
N GLN A 306 -0.46 -20.45 0.65
CA GLN A 306 -1.48 -20.31 -0.40
C GLN A 306 -2.83 -20.94 -0.02
N ASN A 307 -2.89 -21.61 1.15
CA ASN A 307 -4.13 -22.16 1.69
C ASN A 307 -4.84 -21.07 2.49
N TYR A 308 -5.50 -20.16 1.78
CA TYR A 308 -6.18 -19.03 2.39
C TYR A 308 -7.34 -19.47 3.30
N ASP A 309 -7.55 -18.71 4.37
CA ASP A 309 -8.75 -18.74 5.19
C ASP A 309 -9.33 -17.34 5.18
N MET A 310 -10.38 -17.12 4.39
CA MET A 310 -10.96 -15.78 4.22
C MET A 310 -11.81 -15.34 5.43
N SER A 311 -11.84 -16.13 6.51
CA SER A 311 -12.32 -15.66 7.82
C SER A 311 -11.35 -14.67 8.48
N VAL A 312 -10.07 -14.71 8.09
CA VAL A 312 -9.01 -13.78 8.53
C VAL A 312 -8.51 -12.94 7.34
N TYR A 313 -7.72 -11.90 7.64
CA TYR A 313 -7.02 -11.15 6.61
C TYR A 313 -6.03 -12.06 5.87
N CYS A 314 -6.03 -11.99 4.54
CA CYS A 314 -5.12 -12.74 3.68
C CYS A 314 -4.59 -11.82 2.58
N GLU A 315 -3.32 -12.00 2.24
CA GLU A 315 -2.70 -11.46 1.04
C GLU A 315 -2.05 -12.59 0.25
N LYS A 316 -1.48 -12.27 -0.92
CA LYS A 316 -0.78 -13.27 -1.72
C LYS A 316 0.29 -13.95 -0.85
N ASP A 317 0.21 -15.28 -0.79
CA ASP A 317 1.12 -16.13 -0.02
C ASP A 317 1.16 -15.86 1.51
N LYS A 318 0.22 -15.08 2.07
CA LYS A 318 0.18 -14.72 3.50
C LYS A 318 -1.21 -14.92 4.11
N VAL A 319 -1.28 -15.65 5.22
CA VAL A 319 -2.51 -15.86 6.00
C VAL A 319 -2.28 -15.37 7.43
N PHE A 320 -3.01 -14.35 7.86
CA PHE A 320 -2.81 -13.75 9.17
C PHE A 320 -3.48 -14.54 10.28
N MET A 321 -2.84 -14.60 11.45
CA MET A 321 -3.41 -15.27 12.61
C MET A 321 -4.70 -14.56 13.07
N PRO A 322 -5.72 -15.29 13.59
CA PRO A 322 -6.97 -14.67 14.02
C PRO A 322 -6.80 -13.54 15.06
N GLN A 323 -5.80 -13.64 15.93
CA GLN A 323 -5.50 -12.65 16.96
C GLN A 323 -4.34 -11.71 16.57
N SER A 324 -3.87 -11.74 15.32
CA SER A 324 -2.85 -10.78 14.89
C SER A 324 -3.41 -9.36 14.90
N TYR A 325 -2.54 -8.39 15.17
CA TYR A 325 -2.93 -6.98 15.22
C TYR A 325 -3.58 -6.55 13.90
N LEU A 326 -3.00 -6.95 12.77
CA LEU A 326 -3.51 -6.62 11.45
C LEU A 326 -4.87 -7.29 11.16
N ASN A 327 -5.06 -8.56 11.49
CA ASN A 327 -6.35 -9.20 11.26
C ASN A 327 -7.44 -8.50 12.07
N MET A 328 -7.22 -8.26 13.37
CA MET A 328 -8.22 -7.59 14.20
C MET A 328 -8.54 -6.19 13.66
N PHE A 329 -7.51 -5.41 13.33
CA PHE A 329 -7.66 -4.08 12.72
C PHE A 329 -8.44 -4.13 11.40
N TYR A 330 -8.11 -5.09 10.53
CA TYR A 330 -8.81 -5.31 9.27
C TYR A 330 -10.30 -5.58 9.48
N GLN A 331 -10.65 -6.48 10.40
CA GLN A 331 -12.05 -6.87 10.64
C GLN A 331 -12.88 -5.68 11.13
N PHE A 332 -12.34 -4.85 12.02
CA PHE A 332 -13.05 -3.68 12.55
C PHE A 332 -13.13 -2.54 11.54
N PHE A 333 -12.01 -2.24 10.87
CA PHE A 333 -11.87 -0.97 10.17
C PHE A 333 -11.91 -1.06 8.64
N TRP A 334 -11.55 -2.20 8.05
CA TRP A 334 -11.34 -2.31 6.60
C TRP A 334 -12.31 -3.24 5.88
N LYS A 335 -12.71 -4.36 6.49
CA LYS A 335 -13.49 -5.41 5.81
C LYS A 335 -14.67 -4.89 4.99
N PRO A 336 -15.49 -3.92 5.46
CA PRO A 336 -16.62 -3.42 4.67
C PRO A 336 -16.23 -2.60 3.43
N ILE A 337 -15.03 -2.02 3.39
CA ILE A 337 -14.56 -1.11 2.32
C ILE A 337 -13.40 -1.71 1.50
N TYR A 338 -12.91 -2.89 1.88
CA TYR A 338 -11.71 -3.49 1.32
C TYR A 338 -11.84 -3.83 -0.16
N ASP A 339 -12.97 -4.40 -0.61
CA ASP A 339 -13.12 -4.80 -2.01
C ASP A 339 -13.18 -3.61 -2.99
N ASP A 340 -13.69 -2.46 -2.54
CA ASP A 340 -13.66 -1.21 -3.32
C ASP A 340 -12.21 -0.76 -3.52
N ARG A 341 -11.38 -0.91 -2.48
CA ARG A 341 -9.94 -0.61 -2.55
C ARG A 341 -9.17 -1.63 -3.40
N LEU A 342 -9.45 -2.92 -3.25
CA LEU A 342 -8.78 -4.02 -3.94
C LEU A 342 -8.83 -3.88 -5.48
N ILE A 343 -9.95 -3.38 -6.02
CA ILE A 343 -10.13 -3.24 -7.47
C ILE A 343 -9.48 -1.97 -8.04
N ASN A 344 -9.16 -0.98 -7.20
CA ASN A 344 -8.54 0.26 -7.62
C ASN A 344 -7.63 0.84 -6.53
N ASN A 345 -6.47 0.21 -6.36
CA ASN A 345 -5.45 0.59 -5.38
C ASN A 345 -4.64 1.86 -5.75
N LEU A 346 -5.07 2.63 -6.76
CA LEU A 346 -4.45 3.88 -7.19
C LEU A 346 -5.42 5.07 -7.17
N SER A 347 -6.68 4.86 -6.78
CA SER A 347 -7.66 5.95 -6.74
C SER A 347 -7.44 6.85 -5.53
N PHE A 348 -7.03 8.10 -5.79
CA PHE A 348 -7.07 9.17 -4.78
C PHE A 348 -8.51 9.51 -4.38
N GLU A 349 -9.48 9.24 -5.25
CA GLU A 349 -10.90 9.42 -4.96
C GLU A 349 -11.40 8.48 -3.85
N PHE A 350 -10.76 7.32 -3.64
CA PHE A 350 -11.03 6.48 -2.47
C PHE A 350 -10.72 7.23 -1.18
N TYR A 351 -9.51 7.79 -1.08
CA TYR A 351 -9.13 8.62 0.06
C TYR A 351 -10.09 9.79 0.25
N ILE A 352 -10.44 10.53 -0.81
CA ILE A 352 -11.31 11.71 -0.67
C ILE A 352 -12.68 11.36 -0.08
N ARG A 353 -13.30 10.24 -0.47
CA ARG A 353 -14.59 9.83 0.12
C ARG A 353 -14.41 9.26 1.53
N HIS A 354 -13.28 8.65 1.85
CA HIS A 354 -12.97 8.09 3.17
C HIS A 354 -12.03 8.96 4.02
N GLN A 355 -11.93 10.26 3.74
CA GLN A 355 -10.93 11.12 4.39
C GLN A 355 -11.02 11.10 5.94
N PRO A 356 -12.23 11.12 6.56
CA PRO A 356 -12.35 11.00 8.01
C PRO A 356 -11.95 9.62 8.58
N ASP A 357 -11.75 8.62 7.72
CA ASP A 357 -11.43 7.26 8.12
C ASP A 357 -9.93 7.02 8.24
N PHE A 358 -9.08 7.89 7.66
CA PHE A 358 -7.64 7.69 7.57
C PHE A 358 -6.87 8.87 8.16
N VAL A 359 -5.74 8.59 8.81
CA VAL A 359 -4.85 9.63 9.37
C VAL A 359 -4.12 10.43 8.28
N GLY A 360 -4.06 9.89 7.06
CA GLY A 360 -3.53 10.54 5.87
C GLY A 360 -3.88 9.78 4.60
N PRO A 361 -3.53 10.31 3.42
CA PRO A 361 -3.75 9.63 2.14
C PRO A 361 -2.96 8.33 2.02
N TYR A 362 -1.78 8.27 2.62
CA TYR A 362 -0.94 7.08 2.60
C TYR A 362 -1.59 5.91 3.35
N ALA A 363 -2.11 6.16 4.56
CA ALA A 363 -2.90 5.19 5.32
C ALA A 363 -4.12 4.63 4.56
N SER A 364 -4.61 5.28 3.50
CA SER A 364 -5.73 4.74 2.69
C SER A 364 -5.29 3.71 1.64
N THR A 365 -4.00 3.40 1.54
CA THR A 365 -3.51 2.55 0.46
C THR A 365 -3.93 1.10 0.61
N ASP A 366 -3.90 0.59 1.83
CA ASP A 366 -4.21 -0.79 2.22
C ASP A 366 -4.21 -0.90 3.76
N PRO A 367 -4.70 -2.02 4.32
CA PRO A 367 -4.76 -2.21 5.78
C PRO A 367 -3.41 -2.22 6.49
N ILE A 368 -2.32 -2.62 5.82
CA ILE A 368 -0.99 -2.71 6.43
C ILE A 368 -0.47 -1.29 6.67
N GLU A 369 -0.48 -0.45 5.64
CA GLU A 369 -0.04 0.94 5.76
C GLU A 369 -0.90 1.73 6.75
N ASP A 370 -2.22 1.53 6.74
CA ASP A 370 -3.11 2.21 7.69
C ASP A 370 -2.78 1.88 9.14
N LEU A 371 -2.49 0.61 9.42
CA LEU A 371 -2.17 0.17 10.75
C LEU A 371 -0.84 0.78 11.22
N ALA A 372 0.19 0.80 10.36
CA ALA A 372 1.50 1.38 10.65
C ALA A 372 1.43 2.91 10.84
N GLU A 373 0.74 3.62 9.94
CA GLU A 373 0.51 5.07 10.05
C GLU A 373 -0.31 5.41 11.30
N THR A 374 -1.38 4.67 11.57
CA THR A 374 -2.19 4.86 12.78
C THR A 374 -1.35 4.62 14.02
N PHE A 375 -0.44 3.64 14.04
CA PHE A 375 0.47 3.41 15.16
C PHE A 375 1.48 4.55 15.35
N ALA A 376 2.00 5.16 14.28
CA ALA A 376 2.86 6.33 14.41
C ALA A 376 2.09 7.52 15.02
N HIS A 377 0.85 7.75 14.57
CA HIS A 377 -0.04 8.76 15.16
C HIS A 377 -0.40 8.45 16.61
N PHE A 378 -0.82 7.20 16.87
CA PHE A 378 -0.53 6.37 18.04
C PHE A 378 0.42 6.98 19.04
N VAL A 379 1.70 6.86 18.74
CA VAL A 379 2.80 7.10 19.67
C VAL A 379 3.12 8.59 19.81
N LEU A 380 2.90 9.40 18.78
CA LEU A 380 3.40 10.78 18.74
C LEU A 380 2.38 11.85 19.15
N ASN A 381 1.08 11.59 18.99
CA ASN A 381 0.05 12.62 19.23
C ASN A 381 -0.62 12.47 20.58
N GLU A 382 -1.22 13.53 21.12
CA GLU A 382 -2.17 13.39 22.24
C GLU A 382 -3.34 12.48 21.89
N THR A 383 -3.98 11.90 22.91
CA THR A 383 -5.19 11.09 22.72
C THR A 383 -6.26 11.94 22.05
N PRO A 384 -6.81 11.53 20.90
CA PRO A 384 -7.83 12.32 20.22
C PRO A 384 -9.18 12.21 20.94
N GLU A 385 -9.86 13.35 21.07
CA GLU A 385 -11.19 13.47 21.67
C GLU A 385 -12.33 13.42 20.64
N GLY A 386 -12.00 13.51 19.34
CA GLY A 386 -13.00 13.54 18.27
C GLY A 386 -13.62 12.18 17.95
N ALA A 387 -14.61 12.19 17.05
CA ALA A 387 -15.44 11.04 16.71
C ALA A 387 -15.21 10.53 15.27
N THR A 388 -14.12 10.93 14.62
CA THR A 388 -13.79 10.39 13.29
C THR A 388 -13.28 8.96 13.40
N ARG A 389 -13.41 8.17 12.33
CA ARG A 389 -12.96 6.78 12.31
C ARG A 389 -11.43 6.68 12.35
N ALA A 390 -10.70 7.67 11.84
CA ALA A 390 -9.25 7.80 12.05
C ALA A 390 -8.89 7.94 13.54
N GLU A 391 -9.63 8.77 14.29
CA GLU A 391 -9.39 8.95 15.73
C GLU A 391 -9.81 7.71 16.55
N GLU A 392 -10.84 6.99 16.10
CA GLU A 392 -11.21 5.69 16.68
C GLU A 392 -10.10 4.65 16.51
N LYS A 393 -9.48 4.58 15.33
CA LYS A 393 -8.31 3.73 15.07
C LYS A 393 -7.11 4.10 15.96
N ILE A 394 -6.86 5.38 16.19
CA ILE A 394 -5.82 5.83 17.13
C ILE A 394 -6.16 5.36 18.56
N ARG A 395 -7.44 5.47 18.97
CA ARG A 395 -7.88 5.02 20.30
C ARG A 395 -7.83 3.51 20.48
N TYR A 396 -8.01 2.74 19.41
CA TYR A 396 -7.92 1.28 19.43
C TYR A 396 -6.61 0.76 20.04
N PHE A 397 -5.50 1.49 19.89
CA PHE A 397 -4.23 1.12 20.49
C PHE A 397 -4.17 1.22 22.02
N TYR A 398 -5.07 1.97 22.66
CA TYR A 398 -5.16 2.05 24.13
C TYR A 398 -5.72 0.76 24.76
N GLU A 399 -6.31 -0.13 23.97
CA GLU A 399 -6.75 -1.45 24.43
C GLU A 399 -5.57 -2.43 24.64
N PHE A 400 -4.36 -2.04 24.23
CA PHE A 400 -3.14 -2.85 24.33
C PHE A 400 -2.14 -2.22 25.29
N GLU A 401 -2.06 -2.75 26.52
CA GLU A 401 -1.18 -2.22 27.57
C GLU A 401 0.29 -2.09 27.14
N ASN A 402 0.79 -3.05 26.35
CA ASN A 402 2.15 -3.04 25.82
C ASN A 402 2.42 -1.85 24.87
N TRP A 403 1.43 -1.43 24.07
CA TRP A 403 1.59 -0.29 23.16
C TRP A 403 1.48 1.04 23.90
N VAL A 404 0.71 1.10 24.98
CA VAL A 404 0.69 2.25 25.90
C VAL A 404 2.04 2.42 26.59
N GLU A 405 2.63 1.35 27.12
CA GLU A 405 3.97 1.38 27.73
C GLU A 405 5.06 1.80 26.73
N PHE A 406 5.01 1.24 25.52
CA PHE A 406 5.92 1.62 24.43
C PHE A 406 5.83 3.11 24.12
N ARG A 407 4.61 3.63 23.98
CA ARG A 407 4.35 5.05 23.70
C ARG A 407 4.95 5.97 24.77
N GLU A 408 4.70 5.69 26.05
CA GLU A 408 5.25 6.50 27.15
C GLU A 408 6.79 6.48 27.17
N THR A 409 7.37 5.30 26.92
CA THR A 409 8.84 5.14 26.85
C THR A 409 9.42 5.93 25.68
N PHE A 410 8.86 5.78 24.48
CA PHE A 410 9.32 6.48 23.28
C PHE A 410 9.21 8.00 23.45
N ARG A 411 8.07 8.49 23.97
CA ARG A 411 7.86 9.92 24.25
C ARG A 411 8.84 10.45 25.31
N GLY A 412 9.15 9.65 26.34
CA GLY A 412 10.17 9.98 27.32
C GLY A 412 11.55 10.19 26.67
N LEU A 413 11.93 9.33 25.73
CA LEU A 413 13.21 9.38 25.03
C LEU A 413 13.35 10.57 24.08
N ILE A 414 12.28 10.99 23.38
CA ILE A 414 12.34 12.13 22.46
C ILE A 414 12.25 13.48 23.17
N ASN A 415 11.69 13.54 24.39
CA ASN A 415 11.56 14.77 25.19
C ASN A 415 12.81 15.09 26.05
N THR A 416 13.77 14.17 26.15
CA THR A 416 15.02 14.35 26.92
C THR A 416 16.17 14.95 26.11
N ASN A 417 15.96 15.27 24.83
CA ASN A 417 16.87 16.00 23.95
C ASN A 417 16.36 17.41 23.70
#